data_AF-A0A4Q9DHD5-F1
#
_entry.id   AF-A0A4Q9DHD5-F1
#
_cell.length_a   1.000
_cell.length_b   1.000
_cell.length_c   1.000
_cell.angle_alpha   90.00
_cell.angle_beta   90.00
_cell.angle_gamma   90.00
#
_symmetry.space_group_name_H-M   'P 1'
#
loop_
_entity.id
_entity.type
_entity.pdbx_description
1 polymer ?
#
loop_
_entity_poly.entity_id
_entity_poly.type
_entity_poly.pdbx_seq_one_letter_code
_entity_poly.pdbx_strand_id
1 'polypeptide(L)'
;MKSYKQLIQDQLEKVKTTANQLTSSRQDDEKYTLELDSYTFQKLKSAADEGQTTVQAVVDHMIEQFLAQVSPEPAGHISDERKEQNPLLLLNGICGRGHY
;
A
#
# COMPACT_ATOMS: atom_id res chain seq x y z
N MET A 1 40.33 14.25 23.41
CA MET A 1 38.98 13.88 23.90
C MET A 1 37.96 14.48 22.96
N LYS A 2 37.20 13.67 22.20
CA LYS A 2 36.14 14.18 21.32
C LYS A 2 34.99 14.67 22.20
N SER A 3 34.60 15.93 22.03
CA SER A 3 33.54 16.56 22.83
C SER A 3 32.20 15.85 22.60
N TYR A 4 31.40 15.68 23.64
CA TYR A 4 30.07 15.04 23.60
C TYR A 4 29.18 15.55 22.45
N LYS A 5 29.30 16.83 22.08
CA LYS A 5 28.63 17.41 20.90
C LYS A 5 28.97 16.72 19.58
N GLN A 6 30.23 16.31 19.38
CA GLN A 6 30.65 15.62 18.15
C GLN A 6 30.09 14.20 18.07
N LEU A 7 29.88 13.53 19.20
CA LEU A 7 29.28 12.20 19.24
C LEU A 7 27.78 12.24 18.90
N ILE A 8 27.05 13.25 19.43
CA ILE A 8 25.64 13.43 19.08
C ILE A 8 25.49 13.76 17.59
N GLN A 9 26.38 14.58 17.05
CA GLN A 9 26.34 14.98 15.64
C GLN A 9 26.61 13.80 14.71
N ASP A 10 27.60 12.96 15.04
CA ASP A 10 27.93 11.73 14.30
C ASP A 10 26.79 10.70 14.32
N GLN A 11 26.10 10.55 15.46
CA GLN A 11 24.92 9.69 15.58
C GLN A 11 23.73 10.23 14.77
N LEU A 12 23.51 11.55 14.79
CA LEU A 12 22.44 12.19 14.03
C LEU A 12 22.67 12.09 12.53
N GLU A 13 23.92 12.23 12.06
CA GLU A 13 24.26 12.00 10.66
C GLU A 13 24.07 10.54 10.24
N LYS A 14 24.51 9.58 11.07
CA LYS A 14 24.27 8.15 10.81
C LYS A 14 22.79 7.82 10.69
N VAL A 15 21.96 8.30 11.62
CA VAL A 15 20.50 8.06 11.58
C VAL A 15 19.87 8.70 10.35
N LYS A 16 20.30 9.91 9.96
CA LYS A 16 19.83 10.55 8.71
C LYS A 16 20.18 9.73 7.48
N THR A 17 21.42 9.25 7.38
CA THR A 17 21.85 8.42 6.25
C THR A 17 21.10 7.10 6.20
N THR A 18 20.89 6.43 7.34
CA THR A 18 20.12 5.18 7.40
C THR A 18 18.65 5.39 7.08
N ALA A 19 18.01 6.45 7.59
CA ALA A 19 16.63 6.78 7.25
C ALA A 19 16.47 7.09 5.76
N ASN A 20 17.41 7.86 5.19
CA ASN A 20 17.38 8.19 3.77
C ASN A 20 17.61 6.96 2.87
N GLN A 21 18.44 6.01 3.29
CA GLN A 21 18.60 4.72 2.59
C GLN A 21 17.33 3.86 2.68
N LEU A 22 16.66 3.82 3.84
CA LEU A 22 15.41 3.08 4.02
C LEU A 22 14.25 3.67 3.19
N THR A 23 14.19 4.98 3.02
CA THR A 23 13.20 5.63 2.15
C THR A 23 13.58 5.58 0.68
N SER A 24 14.88 5.58 0.36
CA SER A 24 15.37 5.58 -1.03
C SER A 24 15.26 4.21 -1.70
N SER A 25 15.15 3.11 -0.96
CA SER A 25 14.96 1.76 -1.52
C SER A 25 13.52 1.44 -1.91
N ARG A 26 12.57 2.38 -1.82
CA ARG A 26 11.13 2.13 -2.06
C ARG A 26 10.51 3.04 -3.12
N GLN A 27 11.24 3.31 -4.18
CA GLN A 27 10.69 3.82 -5.44
C GLN A 27 11.39 3.10 -6.60
N ASP A 28 11.40 1.77 -6.57
CA ASP A 28 11.37 1.05 -7.82
C ASP A 28 9.91 1.14 -8.25
N ASP A 29 9.60 2.04 -9.18
CA ASP A 29 8.34 2.02 -9.93
C ASP A 29 8.31 0.69 -10.70
N GLU A 30 8.01 -0.40 -10.00
CA GLU A 30 7.85 -1.73 -10.55
C GLU A 30 6.82 -1.61 -11.66
N LYS A 31 7.32 -1.56 -12.90
CA LYS A 31 6.50 -1.33 -14.08
C LYS A 31 5.81 -2.64 -14.40
N TYR A 32 4.69 -2.91 -13.72
CA TYR A 32 3.88 -4.09 -13.96
C TYR A 32 3.30 -4.04 -15.36
N THR A 33 3.77 -4.93 -16.23
CA THR A 33 3.23 -5.10 -17.58
C THR A 33 2.14 -6.15 -17.57
N LEU A 34 0.93 -5.76 -17.99
CA LEU A 34 -0.19 -6.67 -18.18
C LEU A 34 -0.30 -7.04 -19.66
N GLU A 35 -0.17 -8.33 -19.97
CA GLU A 35 -0.44 -8.83 -21.33
C GLU A 35 -1.94 -9.00 -21.53
N LEU A 36 -2.46 -8.40 -22.59
CA LEU A 36 -3.88 -8.40 -22.94
C LEU A 36 -4.06 -8.98 -24.33
N ASP A 37 -5.14 -9.74 -24.52
CA ASP A 37 -5.57 -10.13 -25.86
C ASP A 37 -5.91 -8.90 -26.72
N SER A 38 -5.70 -9.02 -28.03
CA SER A 38 -5.89 -7.95 -29.00
C SER A 38 -7.30 -7.35 -28.97
N TYR A 39 -8.33 -8.18 -28.78
CA TYR A 39 -9.71 -7.73 -28.72
C TYR A 39 -9.98 -6.92 -27.44
N THR A 40 -9.46 -7.39 -26.31
CA THR A 40 -9.61 -6.71 -25.01
C THR A 40 -8.87 -5.38 -24.99
N PHE A 41 -7.65 -5.34 -25.53
CA PHE A 41 -6.90 -4.09 -25.67
C PHE A 41 -7.62 -3.08 -26.56
N GLN A 42 -8.21 -3.54 -27.68
CA GLN A 42 -8.95 -2.65 -28.58
C GLN A 42 -10.15 -2.00 -27.89
N LYS A 43 -10.90 -2.75 -27.07
CA LYS A 43 -12.00 -2.19 -26.27
C LYS A 43 -11.53 -1.14 -25.28
N LEU A 44 -10.45 -1.43 -24.54
CA LEU A 44 -9.88 -0.48 -23.59
C LEU A 44 -9.37 0.79 -24.29
N LYS A 45 -8.78 0.63 -25.47
CA LYS A 45 -8.33 1.74 -26.30
C LYS A 45 -9.50 2.62 -26.77
N SER A 46 -10.60 2.02 -27.21
CA SER A 46 -11.81 2.78 -27.58
C SER A 46 -12.37 3.56 -26.40
N ALA A 47 -12.49 2.92 -25.23
CA ALA A 47 -12.95 3.60 -24.01
C ALA A 47 -12.01 4.74 -23.58
N ALA A 48 -10.70 4.55 -23.74
CA ALA A 48 -9.72 5.59 -23.45
C ALA A 48 -9.82 6.77 -24.43
N ASP A 49 -10.05 6.51 -25.71
CA ASP A 49 -10.22 7.52 -26.76
C ASP A 49 -11.49 8.36 -26.52
N GLU A 50 -12.61 7.70 -26.20
CA GLU A 50 -13.87 8.35 -25.84
C GLU A 50 -13.74 9.21 -24.58
N GLY A 51 -13.00 8.72 -23.58
CA GLY A 51 -12.74 9.42 -22.33
C GLY A 51 -11.60 10.44 -22.39
N GLN A 52 -10.98 10.66 -23.55
CA GLN A 52 -9.78 11.49 -23.72
C GLN A 52 -8.68 11.21 -22.69
N THR A 53 -8.48 9.94 -22.38
CA THR A 53 -7.58 9.46 -21.33
C THR A 53 -6.67 8.34 -21.87
N THR A 54 -5.86 7.73 -21.00
CA THR A 54 -4.97 6.63 -21.36
C THR A 54 -5.58 5.28 -21.00
N VAL A 55 -5.19 4.22 -21.72
CA VAL A 55 -5.59 2.84 -21.39
C VAL A 55 -5.21 2.48 -19.96
N GLN A 56 -4.06 2.95 -19.48
CA GLN A 56 -3.64 2.74 -18.10
C GLN A 56 -4.61 3.38 -17.11
N ALA A 57 -5.01 4.64 -17.31
CA ALA A 57 -5.96 5.31 -16.42
C ALA A 57 -7.34 4.62 -16.40
N VAL A 58 -7.78 4.06 -17.53
CA VAL A 58 -9.02 3.26 -17.58
C VAL A 58 -8.88 1.97 -16.77
N VAL A 59 -7.73 1.29 -16.89
CA VAL A 59 -7.44 0.06 -16.13
C VAL A 59 -7.34 0.35 -14.63
N ASP A 60 -6.60 1.39 -14.24
CA ASP A 60 -6.46 1.81 -12.84
C ASP A 60 -7.84 2.10 -12.23
N HIS A 61 -8.67 2.86 -12.94
CA HIS A 61 -10.03 3.16 -12.50
C HIS A 61 -10.89 1.90 -12.33
N MET A 62 -10.83 0.94 -13.27
CA MET A 62 -11.56 -0.32 -13.13
C MET A 62 -11.07 -1.15 -11.95
N ILE A 63 -9.77 -1.17 -11.70
CA ILE A 63 -9.19 -1.86 -10.54
C ILE A 63 -9.70 -1.21 -9.25
N GLU A 64 -9.68 0.12 -9.15
CA GLU A 64 -10.24 0.84 -8.01
C GLU A 64 -11.72 0.52 -7.78
N GLN A 65 -12.53 0.53 -8.84
CA GLN A 65 -13.95 0.19 -8.77
C GLN A 65 -14.19 -1.27 -8.37
N PHE A 66 -13.37 -2.20 -8.85
CA PHE A 66 -13.44 -3.60 -8.47
C PHE A 66 -13.08 -3.78 -6.99
N LEU A 67 -11.96 -3.20 -6.54
CA LEU A 67 -11.53 -3.29 -5.15
C LEU A 67 -12.53 -2.62 -4.19
N ALA A 68 -13.17 -1.53 -4.59
CA ALA A 68 -14.23 -0.90 -3.81
C ALA A 68 -15.46 -1.81 -3.63
N GLN A 69 -15.80 -2.59 -4.66
CA GLN A 69 -16.89 -3.59 -4.60
C GLN A 69 -16.50 -4.82 -3.79
N VAL A 70 -15.22 -5.22 -3.85
CA VAL A 70 -14.62 -6.29 -3.04
C VAL A 70 -14.28 -5.77 -1.63
N SER A 71 -15.10 -4.86 -1.08
CA SER A 71 -14.93 -4.35 0.28
C SER A 71 -14.56 -5.48 1.24
N PRO A 72 -13.60 -5.24 2.15
CA PRO A 72 -12.94 -6.30 2.90
C PRO A 72 -14.01 -7.17 3.55
N GLU A 73 -13.80 -8.48 3.59
CA GLU A 73 -14.47 -9.32 4.59
C GLU A 73 -14.59 -8.48 5.86
N PRO A 74 -15.80 -8.36 6.44
CA PRO A 74 -15.98 -7.48 7.59
C PRO A 74 -14.86 -7.83 8.57
N ALA A 75 -14.07 -6.82 8.95
CA ALA A 75 -12.96 -6.92 9.89
C ALA A 75 -13.49 -7.31 11.30
N GLY A 76 -14.16 -8.45 11.39
CA GLY A 76 -15.21 -8.72 12.35
C GLY A 76 -15.68 -10.17 12.39
N HIS A 77 -15.26 -11.04 11.47
CA HIS A 77 -15.40 -12.49 11.69
C HIS A 77 -14.03 -13.15 11.93
N ILE A 78 -13.43 -12.83 13.08
CA ILE A 78 -12.36 -13.67 13.62
C ILE A 78 -13.02 -14.99 14.00
N SER A 79 -12.76 -16.06 13.22
CA SER A 79 -13.27 -17.41 13.54
C SER A 79 -12.87 -17.81 14.96
N ASP A 80 -13.75 -18.54 15.66
CA ASP A 80 -13.50 -18.92 17.06
C ASP A 80 -12.21 -19.73 17.23
N GLU A 81 -11.83 -20.52 16.22
CA GLU A 81 -10.55 -21.24 16.18
C GLU A 81 -9.32 -20.29 16.22
N ARG A 82 -9.39 -19.12 15.58
CA ARG A 82 -8.33 -18.11 15.61
C ARG A 82 -8.30 -17.33 16.93
N LYS A 83 -9.45 -17.17 17.58
CA LYS A 83 -9.57 -16.54 18.92
C LYS A 83 -8.96 -17.43 20.00
N GLU A 84 -9.11 -18.75 19.87
CA GLU A 84 -8.54 -19.72 20.80
C GLU A 84 -7.00 -19.80 20.68
N GLN A 85 -6.47 -19.67 19.46
CA GLN A 85 -5.02 -19.69 19.21
C GLN A 85 -4.31 -18.37 19.52
N ASN A 86 -5.01 -17.23 19.39
CA ASN A 86 -4.44 -15.92 19.73
C ASN A 86 -5.49 -14.96 20.30
N PRO A 87 -5.63 -14.90 21.64
CA PRO A 87 -6.62 -14.04 22.29
C PRO A 87 -6.32 -12.54 22.13
N LEU A 88 -5.11 -12.14 21.71
CA LEU A 88 -4.77 -10.73 21.47
C LEU A 88 -5.46 -10.13 20.23
N LEU A 89 -5.98 -10.98 19.34
CA LEU A 89 -6.76 -10.55 18.17
C LEU A 89 -8.07 -9.84 18.56
N LEU A 90 -8.59 -10.11 19.78
CA LEU A 90 -9.75 -9.42 20.34
C LEU A 90 -9.43 -7.96 20.70
N LEU A 91 -8.21 -7.66 21.14
CA LEU A 91 -7.80 -6.32 21.55
C LEU A 91 -7.64 -5.37 20.36
N ASN A 92 -7.23 -5.90 19.20
CA ASN A 92 -7.09 -5.10 17.98
C ASN A 92 -8.44 -4.52 17.51
N GLY A 93 -9.55 -5.26 17.72
CA GLY A 93 -10.91 -4.78 17.44
C GLY A 93 -11.43 -3.73 18.43
N ILE A 94 -10.87 -3.66 19.64
CA ILE A 94 -11.28 -2.71 20.70
C ILE A 94 -10.46 -1.42 20.59
N CYS A 95 -9.18 -1.51 20.22
CA CYS A 95 -8.27 -0.36 20.15
C CYS A 95 -8.58 0.62 18.99
N GLY A 96 -9.37 0.19 17.99
CA GLY A 96 -9.78 1.03 16.85
C GLY A 96 -11.05 1.88 17.05
N ARG A 97 -11.74 1.78 18.19
CA ARG A 97 -12.99 2.53 18.48
C ARG A 97 -12.82 3.68 19.49
N GLY A 98 -11.59 4.13 19.71
CA GLY A 98 -11.28 5.24 20.63
C GLY A 98 -11.16 6.62 19.97
N HIS A 99 -11.95 6.92 18.93
CA HIS A 99 -12.04 8.27 18.38
C HIS A 99 -13.41 8.89 18.73
N TYR A 100 -13.34 9.90 19.60
CA TYR A 100 -14.37 10.83 20.12
C TYR A 100 -15.25 10.35 21.26
#